data_AF-A0A2N2N990-F1
#
_entry.id   AF-A0A2N2N990-F1
#
_cell.length_a   1.000
_cell.length_b   1.000
_cell.length_c   1.000
_cell.angle_alpha   90.00
_cell.angle_beta   90.00
_cell.angle_gamma   90.00
#
_symmetry.space_group_name_H-M   'P 1'
#
loop_
_entity.id
_entity.type
_entity.pdbx_description
1 polymer ?
#
loop_
_entity_poly.entity_id
_entity_poly.type
_entity_poly.pdbx_seq_one_letter_code
_entity_poly.pdbx_strand_id
1 'polypeptide(L)'
;MSLSPDSYLTLEYEKVITELGQADPPITAWCLAAPFQFDPCKRAEKTGNTAYASYEIPNGQHGTSMLRPGLTPLPMQLILDFLDETLE
;
A
#
# COMPACT_ATOMS: atom_id res chain seq x y z
N MET A 1 -0.55 -3.57 5.07
CA MET A 1 -0.90 -3.37 3.64
C MET A 1 -2.27 -2.70 3.50
N SER A 2 -2.44 -1.84 2.50
CA SER A 2 -3.69 -1.14 2.17
C SER A 2 -4.05 -1.23 0.70
N LEU A 3 -5.35 -1.39 0.39
CA LEU A 3 -5.91 -1.46 -0.97
C LEU A 3 -6.75 -0.22 -1.27
N SER A 4 -6.34 0.58 -2.25
CA SER A 4 -6.94 1.88 -2.59
C SER A 4 -7.18 2.80 -1.38
N PRO A 5 -6.17 3.04 -0.52
CA PRO A 5 -6.37 3.90 0.65
C PRO A 5 -6.56 5.36 0.25
N ASP A 6 -7.31 6.07 1.08
CA ASP A 6 -7.30 7.53 1.16
C ASP A 6 -6.97 7.94 2.61
N SER A 7 -7.67 7.35 3.58
CA SER A 7 -7.42 7.46 5.02
C SER A 7 -7.54 6.11 5.73
N TYR A 8 -7.05 6.03 6.96
CA TYR A 8 -7.41 5.00 7.94
C TYR A 8 -8.51 5.55 8.85
N LEU A 9 -9.78 5.36 8.46
CA LEU A 9 -10.94 5.98 9.10
C LEU A 9 -10.78 7.51 9.15
N THR A 10 -10.50 8.09 10.32
CA THR A 10 -10.33 9.52 10.53
C THR A 10 -8.87 9.98 10.48
N LEU A 11 -7.92 9.08 10.22
CA LEU A 11 -6.50 9.38 10.17
C LEU A 11 -6.00 9.46 8.73
N GLU A 12 -5.37 10.57 8.38
CA GLU A 12 -4.71 10.75 7.08
C GLU A 12 -3.69 9.63 6.83
N TYR A 13 -3.72 9.04 5.64
CA TYR A 13 -2.89 7.90 5.30
C TYR A 13 -1.38 8.18 5.49
N GLU A 14 -0.90 9.30 4.95
CA GLU A 14 0.50 9.72 5.04
C GLU A 14 0.98 9.96 6.48
N LYS A 15 0.09 10.38 7.38
CA LYS A 15 0.41 10.52 8.80
C LYS A 15 0.69 9.16 9.43
N VAL A 16 -0.19 8.18 9.17
CA VAL A 16 0.00 6.82 9.68
C VAL A 16 1.27 6.18 9.11
N ILE A 17 1.55 6.33 7.80
CA ILE A 17 2.78 5.81 7.20
C ILE A 17 4.03 6.45 7.82
N THR A 18 3.99 7.76 8.12
CA THR A 18 5.08 8.44 8.84
C THR A 18 5.31 7.83 10.21
N GLU A 19 4.25 7.61 10.99
CA GLU A 19 4.34 7.00 12.33
C GLU A 19 4.90 5.57 12.27
N LEU A 20 4.46 4.76 11.30
CA LEU A 20 5.00 3.40 11.07
C LEU A 20 6.50 3.41 10.71
N GLY A 21 6.96 4.43 9.98
CA GLY A 21 8.36 4.61 9.62
C GLY A 21 9.27 5.06 10.78
N GLN A 22 8.69 5.54 11.89
CA GLN A 22 9.42 5.97 13.08
C GLN A 22 9.62 4.85 14.11
N ALA A 23 9.01 3.68 13.90
CA ALA A 23 9.26 2.51 14.73
C ALA A 23 10.70 1.99 14.56
N ASP A 24 11.16 1.18 15.52
CA ASP A 24 12.47 0.53 15.48
C ASP A 24 12.34 -0.98 15.71
N PRO A 25 12.46 -1.83 14.66
CA PRO A 25 12.68 -1.43 13.26
C PRO A 25 11.43 -0.76 12.64
N PRO A 26 11.57 -0.01 11.52
CA PRO A 26 10.44 0.53 10.78
C PRO A 26 9.44 -0.56 10.38
N ILE A 27 8.15 -0.28 10.54
CA ILE A 27 7.10 -1.26 10.23
C ILE A 27 6.80 -1.21 8.73
N THR A 28 6.89 -2.37 8.07
CA THR A 28 6.56 -2.53 6.65
C THR A 28 5.12 -2.08 6.36
N ALA A 29 4.96 -1.26 5.33
CA ALA A 29 3.65 -0.79 4.88
C ALA A 29 3.59 -0.73 3.36
N TRP A 30 2.66 -1.46 2.76
CA TRP A 30 2.47 -1.46 1.30
C TRP A 30 1.14 -0.83 0.90
N CYS A 31 1.18 -0.04 -0.18
CA CYS A 31 0.03 0.60 -0.80
C CYS A 31 -0.21 0.07 -2.21
N LEU A 32 -1.37 -0.50 -2.48
CA LEU A 32 -1.77 -0.91 -3.82
C LEU A 32 -2.97 -0.07 -4.23
N ALA A 33 -2.91 0.64 -5.37
CA ALA A 33 -4.07 1.36 -5.88
C ALA A 33 -4.16 1.38 -7.40
N ALA A 34 -5.36 1.57 -7.94
CA ALA A 34 -5.56 1.86 -9.35
C ALA A 34 -5.07 3.29 -9.67
N PRO A 35 -4.71 3.61 -10.94
CA PRO A 35 -4.14 4.91 -11.29
C PRO A 35 -4.96 6.12 -10.82
N PHE A 36 -6.29 6.04 -10.88
CA PHE A 36 -7.21 7.11 -10.46
C PHE A 36 -7.30 7.31 -8.93
N GLN A 37 -6.68 6.43 -8.15
CA GLN A 37 -6.66 6.42 -6.68
C GLN A 37 -5.23 6.32 -6.12
N PHE A 38 -4.21 6.53 -6.94
CA PHE A 38 -2.82 6.29 -6.55
C PHE A 38 -2.14 7.50 -5.88
N ASP A 39 -2.78 8.67 -5.88
CA ASP A 39 -2.21 9.88 -5.28
C ASP A 39 -1.89 9.74 -3.78
N PRO A 40 -2.74 9.13 -2.92
CA PRO A 40 -2.37 8.86 -1.53
C PRO A 40 -1.13 7.97 -1.39
N CYS A 41 -0.99 6.96 -2.25
CA CYS A 41 0.19 6.10 -2.27
C CYS A 41 1.46 6.89 -2.61
N LYS A 42 1.40 7.77 -3.63
CA LYS A 42 2.51 8.64 -4.06
C LYS A 42 2.92 9.66 -2.99
N ARG A 43 1.96 10.20 -2.23
CA ARG A 43 2.27 11.11 -1.12
C ARG A 43 2.99 10.37 0.01
N ALA A 44 2.55 9.16 0.33
CA ALA A 44 3.16 8.34 1.36
C ALA A 44 4.62 7.93 1.06
N GLU A 45 5.04 7.84 -0.21
CA GLU A 45 6.47 7.62 -0.57
C GLU A 45 7.40 8.71 -0.01
N LYS A 46 6.87 9.91 0.26
CA LYS A 46 7.65 11.06 0.75
C LYS A 46 7.75 11.12 2.27
N THR A 47 7.15 10.18 2.99
CA THR A 47 7.08 10.17 4.47
C THR A 47 8.36 9.68 5.14
N GLY A 48 9.28 9.08 4.38
CA GLY A 48 10.56 8.60 4.89
C GLY A 48 10.52 7.23 5.59
N ASN A 49 9.39 6.52 5.56
CA ASN A 49 9.35 5.12 5.99
C ASN A 49 10.17 4.26 5.01
N THR A 50 11.34 3.77 5.46
CA THR A 50 12.25 2.97 4.63
C THR A 50 11.73 1.57 4.30
N ALA A 51 10.69 1.11 4.99
CA ALA A 51 10.00 -0.16 4.75
C ALA A 51 8.66 0.04 3.99
N TYR A 52 8.45 1.21 3.38
CA TYR A 52 7.26 1.49 2.60
C TYR A 52 7.45 1.13 1.11
N ALA A 53 6.44 0.49 0.53
CA ALA A 53 6.37 0.24 -0.91
C ALA A 53 5.00 0.62 -1.47
N SER A 54 4.97 1.01 -2.75
CA SER A 54 3.75 1.42 -3.42
C SER A 54 3.67 0.82 -4.83
N TYR A 55 2.49 0.35 -5.21
CA TYR A 55 2.25 -0.35 -6.48
C TYR A 55 1.00 0.21 -7.16
N GLU A 56 1.21 0.85 -8.32
CA GLU A 56 0.11 1.24 -9.19
C GLU A 56 -0.35 0.00 -9.97
N ILE A 57 -1.66 -0.29 -9.95
CA ILE A 57 -2.27 -1.44 -10.62
C ILE A 57 -3.08 -0.95 -11.83
N PRO A 58 -2.48 -0.87 -13.04
CA PRO A 58 -3.20 -0.59 -14.27
C PRO A 58 -4.48 -1.41 -14.42
N ASN A 59 -5.55 -0.76 -14.86
CA ASN A 59 -6.90 -1.34 -14.96
C ASN A 59 -7.48 -1.85 -13.62
N GLY A 60 -6.82 -1.62 -12.48
CA GLY A 60 -7.35 -1.92 -11.15
C GLY A 60 -8.67 -1.21 -10.88
N GLN A 61 -9.39 -1.67 -9.86
CA GLN A 61 -10.65 -1.10 -9.40
C GLN A 61 -10.59 -0.91 -7.88
N HIS A 62 -11.56 -0.23 -7.27
CA HIS A 62 -11.50 0.12 -5.86
C HIS A 62 -11.67 -1.09 -4.91
N GLY A 63 -10.92 -1.11 -3.81
CA GLY A 63 -11.08 -2.08 -2.73
C GLY A 63 -10.84 -3.52 -3.18
N THR A 64 -11.68 -4.46 -2.71
CA THR A 64 -11.51 -5.90 -3.00
C THR A 64 -11.69 -6.26 -4.47
N SER A 65 -12.31 -5.39 -5.29
CA SER A 65 -12.40 -5.61 -6.74
C SER A 65 -11.04 -5.55 -7.46
N MET A 66 -10.00 -5.09 -6.76
CA MET A 66 -8.60 -5.16 -7.16
C MET A 66 -8.04 -6.59 -7.10
N LEU A 67 -8.65 -7.50 -6.34
CA LEU A 67 -8.13 -8.87 -6.14
C LEU A 67 -8.49 -9.86 -7.26
N ARG A 68 -8.85 -9.34 -8.44
CA ARG A 68 -9.22 -10.18 -9.58
C ARG A 68 -7.99 -10.64 -10.37
N PRO A 69 -8.06 -11.81 -11.02
CA PRO A 69 -6.98 -12.28 -11.89
C PRO A 69 -6.80 -11.39 -13.13
N GLY A 70 -5.64 -11.51 -13.79
CA GLY A 70 -5.36 -10.85 -15.07
C GLY A 70 -4.93 -9.38 -14.96
N LEU A 71 -4.65 -8.88 -13.76
CA LEU A 71 -4.05 -7.57 -13.53
C LEU A 71 -2.51 -7.68 -13.46
N THR A 72 -1.82 -6.58 -13.72
CA THR A 72 -0.35 -6.51 -13.68
C THR A 72 0.09 -5.20 -13.04
N PRO A 73 0.88 -5.23 -11.95
CA PRO A 73 1.28 -6.44 -11.20
C PRO A 73 0.04 -7.16 -10.62
N LEU A 74 0.14 -8.46 -10.36
CA LEU A 74 -0.98 -9.26 -9.85
C LEU A 74 -1.19 -8.92 -8.36
N PRO A 75 -2.31 -8.29 -7.95
CA PRO A 75 -2.47 -7.84 -6.58
C PRO A 75 -2.41 -9.00 -5.58
N MET A 76 -3.00 -10.15 -5.91
CA MET A 76 -2.92 -11.34 -5.06
C MET A 76 -1.48 -11.83 -4.83
N GLN A 77 -0.58 -11.70 -5.82
CA GLN A 77 0.82 -12.07 -5.62
C GLN A 77 1.50 -11.08 -4.67
N LEU A 78 1.27 -9.77 -4.84
CA LEU A 78 1.78 -8.75 -3.94
C LEU A 78 1.29 -8.93 -2.49
N ILE A 79 0.07 -9.42 -2.26
CA ILE A 79 -0.40 -9.77 -0.91
C ILE A 79 0.45 -10.89 -0.31
N LEU A 80 0.73 -11.93 -1.09
CA LEU A 80 1.54 -13.05 -0.62
C LEU A 80 2.98 -12.60 -0.35
N ASP A 81 3.56 -11.79 -1.23
CA ASP A 81 4.90 -11.23 -1.07
C ASP A 81 4.99 -10.36 0.20
N PHE A 82 3.96 -9.55 0.48
CA PHE A 82 3.89 -8.76 1.72
C PHE A 82 3.84 -9.65 2.98
N LEU A 83 3.06 -10.72 2.93
CA LEU A 83 2.93 -11.65 4.08
C LEU A 83 4.23 -12.41 4.32
N ASP A 84 4.91 -12.82 3.25
CA ASP A 84 6.24 -13.44 3.31
C ASP A 84 7.24 -12.47 3.97
N GLU A 85 7.27 -11.20 3.57
CA GLU A 85 8.17 -10.20 4.17
C GLU A 85 7.87 -9.93 5.65
N THR A 86 6.61 -10.02 6.08
CA THR A 86 6.18 -9.50 7.41
C THR A 86 5.95 -10.57 8.47
N LEU A 87 5.90 -11.85 8.10
CA LEU A 87 5.64 -12.96 9.03
C LEU A 87 6.86 -13.86 9.29
N GLU A 88 7.98 -13.61 8.63
CA GLU A 88 9.28 -14.20 8.97
C GLU A 88 9.92 -13.54 10.20
#